data_AF-A0A7C1CZ76-F1
#
_entry.id   AF-A0A7C1CZ76-F1
#
_cell.length_a   1.000
_cell.length_b   1.000
_cell.length_c   1.000
_cell.angle_alpha   90.00
_cell.angle_beta   90.00
_cell.angle_gamma   90.00
#
_symmetry.space_group_name_H-M   'P 1'
#
loop_
_entity.id
_entity.type
_entity.pdbx_description
1 polymer ?
#
loop_
_entity_poly.entity_id
_entity_poly.type
_entity_poly.pdbx_seq_one_letter_code
_entity_poly.pdbx_strand_id
1 'polypeptide(L)'
;GGLIKVMPVTAVAAGLAAFSMSGFPPLLGFISKELLYEANLVIQKAPYIITIAGIIANVVNVTVAASVGICPFICGKNQSHLPKMKTPTALWTGPMVLAVLGLILGLFPQLIALPLISSSVSAISAEKHFIELKLWHGINVVFLLSVLTFILGVALYFARNFFRRHRERFNLIAPFTPTSLFKKGLDGLLSFANLQTRILQNGYLRYYLITIVFSTTILIIIQFVRLGGLEGVFSNFHVTFYEMTLVATMIGAIFLALLTKSKITAVISLGVIGFGVATIFILFGAPDLAITQFLIETLTVILFLLVVYHLPTFSKMSLRVSRFRDFVISASIGVIMTALVLSTRQIQIAEKISTFYNENCAELAHGQNIVNVILVDFRAFDTMGEITVISIAAIGVFALLKFKTGIRGN
;
A
#
# COMPACT_ATOMS: atom_id res chain seq x y z
N GLY A 1 50.57 -10.88 9.93
CA GLY A 1 50.92 -12.30 9.85
C GLY A 1 52.04 -12.60 10.82
N GLY A 2 52.22 -13.86 11.23
CA GLY A 2 53.31 -14.25 12.14
C GLY A 2 53.12 -13.79 13.60
N LEU A 3 51.86 -13.67 14.05
CA LEU A 3 51.52 -13.20 15.41
C LEU A 3 51.76 -14.23 16.50
N ILE A 4 52.07 -15.49 16.17
CA ILE A 4 52.29 -16.57 17.16
C ILE A 4 53.40 -16.25 18.17
N LYS A 5 54.44 -15.50 17.74
CA LYS A 5 55.56 -15.09 18.61
C LYS A 5 55.20 -13.95 19.57
N VAL A 6 54.15 -13.18 19.26
CA VAL A 6 53.72 -12.01 20.04
C VAL A 6 52.57 -12.37 20.97
N MET A 7 51.62 -13.20 20.51
CA MET A 7 50.42 -13.59 21.23
C MET A 7 50.24 -15.11 21.21
N PRO A 8 51.12 -15.88 21.88
CA PRO A 8 51.11 -17.34 21.80
C PRO A 8 49.83 -17.95 22.37
N VAL A 9 49.31 -17.40 23.47
CA VAL A 9 48.11 -17.93 24.14
C VAL A 9 46.87 -17.77 23.26
N THR A 10 46.68 -16.60 22.66
CA THR A 10 45.57 -16.35 21.73
C THR A 10 45.70 -17.18 20.46
N ALA A 11 46.93 -17.42 19.98
CA ALA A 11 47.17 -18.29 18.83
C ALA A 11 46.77 -19.74 19.11
N VAL A 12 47.04 -20.26 20.31
CA VAL A 12 46.60 -21.60 20.72
C VAL A 12 45.08 -21.69 20.81
N ALA A 13 44.43 -20.71 21.46
CA ALA A 13 42.97 -20.67 21.56
C ALA A 13 42.29 -20.59 20.17
N ALA A 14 42.77 -19.70 19.30
CA ALA A 14 42.28 -19.56 17.93
C ALA A 14 42.55 -20.81 17.08
N GLY A 15 43.72 -21.45 17.27
CA GLY A 15 44.06 -22.70 16.61
C GLY A 15 43.12 -23.84 17.01
N LEU A 16 42.91 -24.05 18.30
CA LEU A 16 41.96 -25.05 18.82
C LEU A 16 40.53 -24.81 18.32
N ALA A 17 40.07 -23.55 18.34
CA ALA A 17 38.76 -23.18 17.81
C ALA A 17 38.67 -23.42 16.29
N ALA A 18 39.72 -23.10 15.54
CA ALA A 18 39.78 -23.34 14.10
C ALA A 18 39.78 -24.83 13.76
N PHE A 19 40.56 -25.64 14.48
CA PHE A 19 40.56 -27.09 14.31
C PHE A 19 39.20 -27.68 14.66
N SER A 20 38.51 -27.17 15.69
CA SER A 20 37.15 -27.58 16.02
C SER A 20 36.16 -27.20 14.91
N MET A 21 36.21 -25.95 14.42
CA MET A 21 35.36 -25.49 13.30
C MET A 21 35.61 -26.27 12.00
N SER A 22 36.85 -26.70 11.75
CA SER A 22 37.22 -27.53 10.60
C SER A 22 36.79 -29.00 10.73
N GLY A 23 36.44 -29.42 11.95
CA GLY A 23 36.12 -30.79 12.30
C GLY A 23 37.34 -31.71 12.25
N PHE A 24 38.43 -31.35 12.92
CA PHE A 24 39.64 -32.17 13.02
C PHE A 24 39.65 -33.02 14.30
N PRO A 25 40.00 -34.33 14.25
CA PRO A 25 40.12 -35.16 15.46
C PRO A 25 41.24 -34.66 16.40
N PRO A 26 41.08 -34.64 17.74
CA PRO A 26 39.99 -35.19 18.55
C PRO A 26 38.97 -34.15 19.08
N LEU A 27 38.69 -33.07 18.33
CA LEU A 27 37.85 -31.97 18.83
C LEU A 27 36.35 -32.24 18.68
N LEU A 28 35.52 -31.58 19.50
CA LEU A 28 34.06 -31.73 19.48
C LEU A 28 33.43 -31.48 18.10
N GLY A 29 33.98 -30.55 17.32
CA GLY A 29 33.48 -30.27 15.97
C GLY A 29 33.68 -31.41 14.96
N PHE A 30 34.61 -32.34 15.21
CA PHE A 30 34.72 -33.57 14.41
C PHE A 30 33.49 -34.46 14.63
N ILE A 31 33.14 -34.72 15.90
CA ILE A 31 31.97 -35.52 16.28
C ILE A 31 30.69 -34.89 15.70
N SER A 32 30.51 -33.58 15.85
CA SER A 32 29.33 -32.89 15.31
C SER A 32 29.20 -33.01 13.78
N LYS A 33 30.32 -32.99 13.05
CA LYS A 33 30.35 -33.10 11.60
C LYS A 33 30.07 -34.54 11.13
N GLU A 34 30.65 -35.52 11.81
CA GLU A 34 30.38 -36.93 11.51
C GLU A 34 28.91 -37.29 11.73
N LEU A 35 28.33 -36.85 12.85
CA LEU A 35 26.89 -37.03 13.12
C LEU A 35 26.01 -36.37 12.05
N LEU A 36 26.40 -35.19 11.56
CA LEU A 36 25.67 -34.50 10.49
C LEU A 36 25.70 -35.32 9.19
N TYR A 37 26.85 -35.89 8.85
CA TYR A 37 26.97 -36.74 7.66
C TYR A 37 26.24 -38.08 7.82
N GLU A 38 26.32 -38.71 8.98
CA GLU A 38 25.56 -39.91 9.30
C GLU A 38 24.06 -39.65 9.18
N ALA A 39 23.57 -38.57 9.79
CA ALA A 39 22.17 -38.17 9.69
C ALA A 39 21.75 -37.90 8.24
N ASN A 40 22.56 -37.20 7.45
CA ASN A 40 22.24 -36.90 6.05
C ASN A 40 22.15 -38.15 5.16
N LEU A 41 22.95 -39.19 5.45
CA LEU A 41 22.94 -40.45 4.71
C LEU A 41 21.70 -41.31 5.02
N VAL A 42 21.12 -41.15 6.21
CA VAL A 42 19.91 -41.89 6.64
C VAL A 42 18.61 -41.23 6.11
N ILE A 43 18.65 -39.96 5.68
CA ILE A 43 17.47 -39.25 5.15
C ILE A 43 16.97 -39.93 3.87
N GLN A 44 15.70 -40.35 3.86
CA GLN A 44 15.07 -41.03 2.72
C GLN A 44 14.87 -40.12 1.48
N LYS A 45 14.75 -38.80 1.67
CA LYS A 45 14.54 -37.83 0.58
C LYS A 45 15.84 -37.14 0.18
N ALA A 46 16.34 -37.46 -1.01
CA ALA A 46 17.52 -36.85 -1.63
C ALA A 46 18.80 -36.82 -0.75
N PRO A 47 19.22 -37.97 -0.16
CA PRO A 47 20.39 -38.04 0.73
C PRO A 47 21.66 -37.50 0.08
N TYR A 48 21.86 -37.77 -1.21
CA TYR A 48 23.04 -37.32 -1.95
C TYR A 48 23.11 -35.80 -2.10
N ILE A 49 22.00 -35.10 -2.38
CA ILE A 49 22.01 -33.64 -2.58
C ILE A 49 22.35 -32.93 -1.27
N ILE A 50 21.72 -33.35 -0.17
CA ILE A 50 21.94 -32.76 1.15
C ILE A 50 23.37 -33.05 1.63
N THR A 51 23.85 -34.28 1.41
CA THR A 51 25.24 -34.65 1.76
C THR A 51 26.25 -33.85 0.96
N ILE A 52 26.06 -33.69 -0.36
CA ILE A 52 26.93 -32.86 -1.21
C ILE A 52 26.91 -31.40 -0.74
N ALA A 53 25.74 -30.83 -0.47
CA ALA A 53 25.62 -29.47 0.04
C ALA A 53 26.31 -29.30 1.40
N GLY A 54 26.17 -30.28 2.30
CA GLY A 54 26.87 -30.33 3.58
C GLY A 54 28.39 -30.42 3.43
N ILE A 55 28.88 -31.23 2.49
CA ILE A 55 30.32 -31.31 2.17
C ILE A 55 30.81 -29.96 1.67
N ILE A 56 30.11 -29.32 0.71
CA ILE A 56 30.50 -28.00 0.19
C ILE A 56 30.53 -26.96 1.32
N ALA A 57 29.51 -26.92 2.17
CA ALA A 57 29.46 -26.01 3.32
C ALA A 57 30.64 -26.24 4.28
N ASN A 58 30.95 -27.50 4.59
CA ASN A 58 32.07 -27.82 5.48
C ASN A 58 33.45 -27.61 4.84
N VAL A 59 33.61 -27.79 3.53
CA VAL A 59 34.82 -27.41 2.77
C VAL A 59 35.07 -25.91 2.92
N VAL A 60 34.02 -25.09 2.81
CA VAL A 60 34.10 -23.64 3.06
C VAL A 60 34.45 -23.36 4.52
N ASN A 61 33.84 -24.05 5.49
CA ASN A 61 34.19 -23.88 6.91
C ASN A 61 35.65 -24.19 7.20
N VAL A 62 36.22 -25.26 6.64
CA VAL A 62 37.66 -25.59 6.76
C VAL A 62 38.52 -24.46 6.17
N THR A 63 38.11 -23.93 5.01
CA THR A 63 38.82 -22.82 4.35
C THR A 63 38.79 -21.55 5.20
N VAL A 64 37.63 -21.22 5.78
CA VAL A 64 37.45 -20.08 6.68
C VAL A 64 38.27 -20.26 7.95
N ALA A 65 38.20 -21.44 8.58
CA ALA A 65 38.96 -21.78 9.78
C ALA A 65 40.48 -21.63 9.56
N ALA A 66 40.99 -22.12 8.43
CA ALA A 66 42.39 -21.91 8.06
C ALA A 66 42.69 -20.41 7.87
N SER A 67 41.86 -19.70 7.10
CA SER A 67 42.11 -18.29 6.72
C SER A 67 42.03 -17.28 7.87
N VAL A 68 41.11 -17.47 8.82
CA VAL A 68 40.86 -16.55 9.94
C VAL A 68 41.50 -17.05 11.23
N GLY A 69 41.49 -18.36 11.48
CA GLY A 69 41.94 -18.92 12.75
C GLY A 69 43.43 -19.27 12.81
N ILE A 70 44.01 -19.74 11.69
CA ILE A 70 45.40 -20.24 11.67
C ILE A 70 46.34 -19.24 10.98
N CYS A 71 45.94 -18.71 9.84
CA CYS A 71 46.81 -17.90 8.98
C CYS A 71 47.26 -16.56 9.56
N PRO A 72 46.45 -15.80 10.31
CA PRO A 72 46.92 -14.54 10.90
C PRO A 72 48.10 -14.76 11.87
N PHE A 73 48.15 -15.92 12.52
CA PHE A 73 49.18 -16.28 13.51
C PHE A 73 50.41 -16.94 12.88
N ILE A 74 50.23 -17.81 11.89
CA ILE A 74 51.32 -18.60 11.28
C ILE A 74 51.82 -18.00 9.97
N CYS A 75 50.90 -17.52 9.11
CA CYS A 75 51.26 -17.07 7.76
C CYS A 75 51.69 -15.60 7.73
N GLY A 76 52.68 -15.30 6.90
CA GLY A 76 53.18 -13.94 6.63
C GLY A 76 54.18 -13.44 7.69
N LYS A 77 54.98 -12.44 7.32
CA LYS A 77 55.95 -11.82 8.23
C LYS A 77 55.25 -10.80 9.12
N ASN A 78 55.66 -10.74 10.39
CA ASN A 78 55.19 -9.71 11.29
C ASN A 78 55.88 -8.39 10.93
N GLN A 79 55.15 -7.48 10.28
CA GLN A 79 55.63 -6.15 9.88
C GLN A 79 55.32 -5.08 10.94
N SER A 80 54.90 -5.50 12.13
CA SER A 80 54.55 -4.57 13.20
C SER A 80 55.79 -3.94 13.80
N HIS A 81 55.93 -2.62 13.63
CA HIS A 81 56.81 -1.74 14.41
C HIS A 81 56.23 -1.42 15.80
N LEU A 82 55.09 -2.02 16.19
CA LEU A 82 54.40 -1.70 17.43
C LEU A 82 55.13 -2.34 18.63
N PRO A 83 55.24 -1.62 19.76
CA PRO A 83 55.82 -2.16 20.99
C PRO A 83 55.04 -3.39 21.46
N LYS A 84 55.75 -4.35 22.07
CA LYS A 84 55.14 -5.55 22.68
C LYS A 84 54.15 -5.12 23.78
N MET A 85 52.89 -4.95 23.43
CA MET A 85 51.83 -4.65 24.39
C MET A 85 51.42 -5.94 25.09
N LYS A 86 51.50 -5.99 26.42
CA LYS A 86 50.97 -7.11 27.21
C LYS A 86 49.46 -7.13 27.05
N THR A 87 48.90 -8.20 26.49
CA THR A 87 47.45 -8.34 26.39
C THR A 87 46.86 -8.59 27.78
N PRO A 88 45.80 -7.83 28.17
CA PRO A 88 45.08 -8.09 29.41
C PRO A 88 44.62 -9.54 29.49
N THR A 89 44.81 -10.17 30.65
CA THR A 89 44.47 -11.59 30.86
C THR A 89 42.98 -11.86 30.65
N ALA A 90 42.12 -10.91 31.03
CA ALA A 90 40.66 -11.00 30.86
C ALA A 90 40.20 -11.19 29.39
N LEU A 91 40.98 -10.76 28.40
CA LEU A 91 40.57 -10.83 26.99
C LEU A 91 40.82 -12.21 26.36
N TRP A 92 41.81 -12.96 26.83
CA TRP A 92 42.13 -14.27 26.26
C TRP A 92 41.60 -15.44 27.09
N THR A 93 41.32 -15.24 28.38
CA THR A 93 40.83 -16.31 29.27
C THR A 93 39.51 -16.92 28.78
N GLY A 94 38.51 -16.10 28.43
CA GLY A 94 37.22 -16.59 27.92
C GLY A 94 37.36 -17.47 26.66
N PRO A 95 37.97 -16.97 25.57
CA PRO A 95 38.22 -17.77 24.38
C PRO A 95 39.06 -19.03 24.64
N MET A 96 40.05 -18.96 25.51
CA MET A 96 40.88 -20.11 25.87
C MET A 96 40.09 -21.17 26.62
N VAL A 97 39.26 -20.78 27.59
CA VAL A 97 38.39 -21.70 28.34
C VAL A 97 37.43 -22.41 27.38
N LEU A 98 36.78 -21.67 26.46
CA LEU A 98 35.89 -22.28 25.46
C LEU A 98 36.62 -23.23 24.51
N ALA A 99 37.82 -22.87 24.06
CA ALA A 99 38.64 -23.70 23.18
C ALA A 99 39.10 -24.99 23.87
N VAL A 100 39.54 -24.89 25.14
CA VAL A 100 39.94 -26.05 25.95
C VAL A 100 38.74 -26.92 26.29
N LEU A 101 37.58 -26.34 26.62
CA LEU A 101 36.34 -27.08 26.80
C LEU A 101 35.98 -27.84 25.51
N GLY A 102 36.08 -27.22 24.34
CA GLY A 102 35.85 -27.92 23.06
C GLY A 102 36.78 -29.12 22.82
N LEU A 103 38.01 -29.07 23.33
CA LEU A 103 38.95 -30.18 23.32
C LEU A 103 38.58 -31.28 24.34
N ILE A 104 38.30 -30.89 25.59
CA ILE A 104 37.91 -31.82 26.66
C ILE A 104 36.64 -32.58 26.27
N LEU A 105 35.65 -31.85 25.76
CA LEU A 105 34.36 -32.41 25.32
C LEU A 105 34.50 -33.25 24.05
N GLY A 106 35.48 -32.96 23.21
CA GLY A 106 35.84 -33.83 22.09
C GLY A 106 36.46 -35.14 22.55
N LEU A 107 37.43 -35.08 23.47
CA LEU A 107 38.10 -36.27 24.03
C LEU A 107 37.17 -37.14 24.89
N PHE A 108 36.27 -36.52 25.65
CA PHE A 108 35.32 -37.17 26.55
C PHE A 108 33.87 -36.81 26.20
N PRO A 109 33.36 -37.26 25.04
CA PRO A 109 32.03 -36.88 24.56
C PRO A 109 30.89 -37.40 25.45
N GLN A 110 31.16 -38.45 26.24
CA GLN A 110 30.23 -39.02 27.23
C GLN A 110 29.79 -38.00 28.29
N LEU A 111 30.63 -36.99 28.60
CA LEU A 111 30.29 -35.93 29.57
C LEU A 111 29.06 -35.11 29.17
N ILE A 112 28.76 -35.04 27.87
CA ILE A 112 27.61 -34.27 27.33
C ILE A 112 26.55 -35.19 26.72
N ALA A 113 26.97 -36.34 26.16
CA ALA A 113 26.07 -37.29 25.49
C ALA A 113 24.87 -37.68 26.38
N LEU A 114 25.13 -38.06 27.63
CA LEU A 114 24.15 -38.61 28.56
C LEU A 114 23.33 -37.58 29.35
N PRO A 115 23.91 -36.50 29.92
CA PRO A 115 23.09 -35.57 30.70
C PRO A 115 22.32 -34.59 29.82
N LEU A 116 22.90 -34.16 28.69
CA LEU A 116 22.37 -33.04 27.90
C LEU A 116 21.76 -33.49 26.57
N ILE A 117 22.50 -34.25 25.76
CA ILE A 117 22.08 -34.56 24.38
C ILE A 117 20.94 -35.58 24.37
N SER A 118 21.07 -36.72 25.06
CA SER A 118 20.00 -37.74 25.13
C SER A 118 18.71 -37.19 25.76
N SER A 119 18.82 -36.37 26.80
CA SER A 119 17.69 -35.68 27.44
C SER A 119 16.98 -34.74 26.46
N SER A 120 17.75 -33.96 25.69
CA SER A 120 17.19 -33.03 24.69
C SER A 120 16.53 -33.77 23.52
N VAL A 121 17.15 -34.84 23.03
CA VAL A 121 16.59 -35.63 21.93
C VAL A 121 15.34 -36.39 22.38
N SER A 122 15.34 -36.95 23.60
CA SER A 122 14.15 -37.64 24.13
C SER A 122 12.98 -36.67 24.34
N ALA A 123 13.26 -35.40 24.68
CA ALA A 123 12.24 -34.37 24.78
C ALA A 123 11.66 -33.96 23.41
N ILE A 124 12.48 -33.89 22.35
CA ILE A 124 12.04 -33.52 21.00
C ILE A 124 11.32 -34.69 20.30
N SER A 125 11.84 -35.91 20.44
CA SER A 125 11.36 -37.11 19.74
C SER A 125 10.25 -37.86 20.48
N ALA A 126 9.97 -37.50 21.74
CA ALA A 126 9.03 -38.19 22.64
C ALA A 126 9.31 -39.70 22.87
N GLU A 127 10.48 -40.20 22.45
CA GLU A 127 10.97 -41.56 22.65
C GLU A 127 12.33 -41.54 23.37
N LYS A 128 12.60 -42.53 24.23
CA LYS A 128 13.88 -42.63 24.92
C LYS A 128 14.95 -43.13 23.96
N HIS A 129 15.82 -42.23 23.51
CA HIS A 129 16.99 -42.58 22.71
C HIS A 129 18.29 -42.48 23.52
N PHE A 130 19.05 -43.58 23.55
CA PHE A 130 20.41 -43.58 24.09
C PHE A 130 21.38 -43.24 22.95
N ILE A 131 21.86 -41.99 22.94
CA ILE A 131 22.86 -41.54 21.96
C ILE A 131 24.25 -41.84 22.53
N GLU A 132 24.89 -42.87 21.98
CA GLU A 132 26.32 -43.11 22.23
C GLU A 132 27.17 -42.26 21.29
N LEU A 133 27.80 -41.22 21.83
CA LEU A 133 28.82 -40.48 21.10
C LEU A 133 30.17 -41.18 21.25
N LYS A 134 30.72 -41.70 20.14
CA LYS A 134 32.10 -42.20 20.10
C LYS A 134 32.96 -41.27 19.25
N LEU A 135 34.20 -41.05 19.71
CA LEU A 135 35.17 -40.22 18.98
C LEU A 135 35.66 -40.89 17.70
N TRP A 136 35.66 -42.22 17.65
CA TRP A 136 36.15 -43.00 16.51
C TRP A 136 35.27 -44.23 16.30
N HIS A 137 34.59 -44.29 15.16
CA HIS A 137 33.71 -45.39 14.77
C HIS A 137 34.36 -46.40 13.82
N GLY A 138 35.68 -46.31 13.60
CA GLY A 138 36.41 -47.12 12.62
C GLY A 138 36.47 -46.47 11.23
N ILE A 139 36.99 -47.20 10.24
CA ILE A 139 37.00 -46.75 8.84
C ILE A 139 35.60 -46.98 8.26
N ASN A 140 34.75 -45.95 8.30
CA ASN A 140 33.41 -45.96 7.73
C ASN A 140 33.28 -44.92 6.58
N VAL A 141 32.15 -44.95 5.86
CA VAL A 141 31.89 -44.01 4.75
C VAL A 141 31.89 -42.56 5.23
N VAL A 142 31.36 -42.30 6.43
CA VAL A 142 31.30 -40.97 7.05
C VAL A 142 32.71 -40.41 7.29
N PHE A 143 33.64 -41.23 7.78
CA PHE A 143 35.03 -40.88 8.00
C PHE A 143 35.73 -40.53 6.68
N LEU A 144 35.51 -41.32 5.63
CA LEU A 144 36.05 -41.02 4.29
C LEU A 144 35.53 -39.66 3.76
N LEU A 145 34.25 -39.35 3.97
CA LEU A 145 33.69 -38.04 3.61
C LEU A 145 34.28 -36.90 4.45
N SER A 146 34.55 -37.12 5.73
CA SER A 146 35.22 -36.16 6.61
C SER A 146 36.65 -35.86 6.15
N VAL A 147 37.42 -36.90 5.81
CA VAL A 147 38.78 -36.78 5.25
C VAL A 147 38.74 -36.06 3.91
N LEU A 148 37.83 -36.45 3.01
CA LEU A 148 37.65 -35.79 1.71
C LEU A 148 37.33 -34.30 1.87
N THR A 149 36.41 -33.95 2.77
CA THR A 149 36.05 -32.56 3.07
C THR A 149 37.26 -31.77 3.57
N PHE A 150 38.09 -32.37 4.43
CA PHE A 150 39.28 -31.71 4.95
C PHE A 150 40.31 -31.45 3.84
N ILE A 151 40.60 -32.46 3.01
CA ILE A 151 41.51 -32.34 1.86
C ILE A 151 41.01 -31.27 0.89
N LEU A 152 39.73 -31.29 0.52
CA LEU A 152 39.12 -30.31 -0.38
C LEU A 152 39.15 -28.89 0.23
N GLY A 153 38.90 -28.75 1.53
CA GLY A 153 38.99 -27.47 2.23
C GLY A 153 40.40 -26.89 2.26
N VAL A 154 41.41 -27.73 2.53
CA VAL A 154 42.82 -27.32 2.48
C VAL A 154 43.23 -26.96 1.05
N ALA A 155 42.83 -27.75 0.06
CA ALA A 155 43.07 -27.45 -1.35
C ALA A 155 42.43 -26.12 -1.77
N LEU A 156 41.17 -25.87 -1.37
CA LEU A 156 40.46 -24.61 -1.63
C LEU A 156 41.16 -23.43 -0.95
N TYR A 157 41.67 -23.62 0.27
CA TYR A 157 42.46 -22.62 0.96
C TYR A 157 43.75 -22.24 0.20
N PHE A 158 44.49 -23.19 -0.35
CA PHE A 158 45.66 -22.87 -1.19
C PHE A 158 45.26 -22.22 -2.52
N ALA A 159 44.15 -22.66 -3.11
CA ALA A 159 43.57 -22.08 -4.31
C ALA A 159 42.93 -20.69 -4.08
N ARG A 160 42.77 -20.21 -2.83
CA ARG A 160 42.09 -18.95 -2.52
C ARG A 160 42.65 -17.74 -3.29
N ASN A 161 43.97 -17.72 -3.51
CA ASN A 161 44.62 -16.62 -4.21
C ASN A 161 44.20 -16.57 -5.69
N PHE A 162 43.97 -17.74 -6.30
CA PHE A 162 43.46 -17.86 -7.66
C PHE A 162 42.02 -17.35 -7.77
N PHE A 163 41.14 -17.77 -6.85
CA PHE A 163 39.74 -17.30 -6.79
C PHE A 163 39.64 -15.80 -6.51
N ARG A 164 40.46 -15.28 -5.60
CA ARG A 164 40.50 -13.83 -5.31
C ARG A 164 40.94 -13.01 -6.53
N ARG A 165 41.89 -13.52 -7.31
CA ARG A 165 42.38 -12.85 -8.53
C ARG A 165 41.35 -12.84 -9.66
N HIS A 166 40.47 -13.85 -9.70
CA HIS A 166 39.39 -13.98 -10.67
C HIS A 166 38.02 -13.61 -10.09
N ARG A 167 37.98 -12.84 -8.99
CA ARG A 167 36.75 -12.51 -8.26
C ARG A 167 35.67 -11.95 -9.18
N GLU A 168 36.02 -11.06 -10.11
CA GLU A 168 35.06 -10.45 -11.04
C GLU A 168 34.39 -11.46 -11.98
N ARG A 169 35.09 -12.53 -12.38
CA ARG A 169 34.52 -13.58 -13.23
C ARG A 169 33.54 -14.48 -12.47
N PHE A 170 33.76 -14.68 -11.18
CA PHE A 170 32.90 -15.52 -10.32
C PHE A 170 31.81 -14.72 -9.58
N ASN A 171 31.73 -13.41 -9.80
CA ASN A 171 30.79 -12.53 -9.10
C ASN A 171 29.37 -12.54 -9.70
N LEU A 172 28.92 -13.67 -10.25
CA LEU A 172 27.61 -13.83 -10.89
C LEU A 172 26.43 -13.58 -9.93
N ILE A 173 26.66 -13.71 -8.61
CA ILE A 173 25.65 -13.57 -7.55
C ILE A 173 25.68 -12.17 -6.90
N ALA A 174 26.63 -11.29 -7.27
CA ALA A 174 26.73 -9.94 -6.73
C ALA A 174 25.43 -9.10 -6.77
N PRO A 175 24.62 -9.13 -7.84
CA PRO A 175 23.37 -8.35 -7.86
C PRO A 175 22.23 -9.00 -7.05
N PHE A 176 22.33 -10.30 -6.72
CA PHE A 176 21.31 -11.08 -6.01
C PHE A 176 21.67 -11.31 -4.53
N THR A 177 22.16 -10.26 -3.87
CA THR A 177 22.27 -10.29 -2.41
C THR A 177 20.89 -10.04 -1.78
N PRO A 178 20.53 -10.72 -0.68
CA PRO A 178 19.28 -10.46 0.03
C PRO A 178 19.07 -8.98 0.36
N THR A 179 20.15 -8.25 0.69
CA THR A 179 20.13 -6.80 0.93
C THR A 179 19.74 -5.99 -0.31
N SER A 180 20.27 -6.34 -1.48
CA SER A 180 19.93 -5.70 -2.76
C SER A 180 18.47 -5.95 -3.13
N LEU A 181 17.99 -7.19 -2.96
CA LEU A 181 16.60 -7.55 -3.23
C LEU A 181 15.62 -6.79 -2.32
N PHE A 182 15.92 -6.73 -1.02
CA PHE A 182 15.11 -5.97 -0.06
C PHE A 182 15.03 -4.49 -0.44
N LYS A 183 16.17 -3.87 -0.76
CA LYS A 183 16.21 -2.46 -1.17
C LYS A 183 15.39 -2.20 -2.44
N LYS A 184 15.56 -3.03 -3.48
CA LYS A 184 14.78 -2.92 -4.72
C LYS A 184 13.28 -3.08 -4.49
N GLY A 185 12.89 -3.98 -3.59
CA GLY A 185 11.49 -4.16 -3.20
C GLY A 185 10.91 -2.89 -2.55
N LEU A 186 11.66 -2.28 -1.63
CA LEU A 186 11.26 -1.04 -0.97
C LEU A 186 11.15 0.12 -1.97
N ASP A 187 12.17 0.29 -2.83
CA ASP A 187 12.18 1.34 -3.86
C ASP A 187 11.02 1.16 -4.85
N GLY A 188 10.68 -0.09 -5.20
CA GLY A 188 9.53 -0.42 -6.03
C GLY A 188 8.20 -0.06 -5.38
N LEU A 189 8.03 -0.36 -4.09
CA LEU A 189 6.84 -0.01 -3.32
C LEU A 189 6.64 1.51 -3.25
N LEU A 190 7.71 2.26 -2.96
CA LEU A 190 7.65 3.73 -2.91
C LEU A 190 7.35 4.34 -4.29
N SER A 191 7.92 3.77 -5.35
CA SER A 191 7.65 4.19 -6.73
C SER A 191 6.20 3.94 -7.12
N PHE A 192 5.64 2.79 -6.73
CA PHE A 192 4.24 2.46 -6.94
C PHE A 192 3.31 3.40 -6.17
N ALA A 193 3.61 3.67 -4.90
CA ALA A 193 2.85 4.63 -4.10
C ALA A 193 2.84 6.04 -4.73
N ASN A 194 4.00 6.50 -5.21
CA ASN A 194 4.10 7.78 -5.91
C ASN A 194 3.30 7.80 -7.22
N LEU A 195 3.32 6.71 -7.98
CA LEU A 195 2.52 6.57 -9.20
C LEU A 195 1.02 6.63 -8.88
N GLN A 196 0.57 5.88 -7.89
CA GLN A 196 -0.82 5.86 -7.43
C GLN A 196 -1.28 7.25 -7.02
N THR A 197 -0.49 7.96 -6.20
CA THR A 197 -0.81 9.33 -5.77
C THR A 197 -0.87 10.28 -6.95
N ARG A 198 0.03 10.19 -7.93
CA ARG A 198 -0.04 11.04 -9.13
C ARG A 198 -1.29 10.80 -9.98
N ILE A 199 -1.76 9.55 -10.06
CA ILE A 199 -2.97 9.21 -10.81
C ILE A 199 -4.21 9.71 -10.07
N LEU A 200 -4.34 9.39 -8.78
CA LEU A 200 -5.52 9.71 -7.99
C LEU A 200 -5.56 11.18 -7.56
N GLN A 201 -4.44 11.74 -7.11
CA GLN A 201 -4.33 13.10 -6.58
C GLN A 201 -3.61 14.04 -7.57
N ASN A 202 -4.10 14.11 -8.80
CA ASN A 202 -3.50 14.95 -9.84
C ASN A 202 -3.72 16.48 -9.65
N GLY A 203 -4.55 16.90 -8.69
CA GLY A 203 -4.80 18.31 -8.35
C GLY A 203 -5.79 19.04 -9.25
N TYR A 204 -6.30 18.40 -10.32
CA TYR A 204 -7.27 19.03 -11.22
C TYR A 204 -8.70 18.62 -10.86
N LEU A 205 -9.50 19.61 -10.43
CA LEU A 205 -10.92 19.43 -10.06
C LEU A 205 -11.73 18.66 -11.11
N ARG A 206 -11.46 18.90 -12.39
CA ARG A 206 -12.12 18.22 -13.52
C ARG A 206 -12.04 16.70 -13.43
N TYR A 207 -10.87 16.14 -13.10
CA TYR A 207 -10.72 14.69 -13.04
C TYR A 207 -11.43 14.09 -11.82
N TYR A 208 -11.41 14.78 -10.68
CA TYR A 208 -12.20 14.35 -9.51
C TYR A 208 -13.69 14.32 -9.82
N LEU A 209 -14.23 15.37 -10.46
CA LEU A 209 -15.63 15.41 -10.88
C LEU A 209 -15.97 14.31 -11.87
N ILE A 210 -15.10 14.07 -12.86
CA ILE A 210 -15.27 12.95 -13.81
C ILE A 210 -15.31 11.62 -13.06
N THR A 211 -14.40 11.37 -12.12
CA THR A 211 -14.37 10.12 -11.35
C THR A 211 -15.62 9.94 -10.50
N ILE A 212 -16.12 10.99 -9.85
CA ILE A 212 -17.35 10.94 -9.04
C ILE A 212 -18.55 10.68 -9.94
N VAL A 213 -18.75 11.48 -10.99
CA VAL A 213 -19.88 11.35 -11.92
C VAL A 213 -19.88 9.99 -12.60
N PHE A 214 -18.71 9.53 -13.06
CA PHE A 214 -18.59 8.25 -13.74
C PHE A 214 -18.82 7.08 -12.80
N SER A 215 -18.29 7.11 -11.57
CA SER A 215 -18.50 6.05 -10.60
C SER A 215 -19.95 5.96 -10.13
N THR A 216 -20.61 7.09 -9.84
CA THR A 216 -22.03 7.12 -9.47
C THR A 216 -22.92 6.63 -10.61
N THR A 217 -22.64 7.07 -11.84
CA THR A 217 -23.30 6.60 -13.07
C THR A 217 -23.20 5.07 -13.17
N ILE A 218 -22.01 4.49 -13.02
CA ILE A 218 -21.81 3.04 -13.06
C ILE A 218 -22.60 2.32 -11.96
N LEU A 219 -22.53 2.82 -10.72
CA LEU A 219 -23.24 2.20 -9.59
C LEU A 219 -24.76 2.20 -9.81
N ILE A 220 -25.31 3.31 -10.33
CA ILE A 220 -26.73 3.40 -10.65
C ILE A 220 -27.10 2.44 -11.79
N ILE A 221 -26.29 2.36 -12.86
CA ILE A 221 -26.53 1.38 -13.95
C ILE A 221 -26.54 -0.04 -13.39
N ILE A 222 -25.57 -0.41 -12.56
CA ILE A 222 -25.51 -1.74 -11.94
C ILE A 222 -26.79 -2.02 -11.14
N GLN A 223 -27.27 -1.04 -10.37
CA GLN A 223 -28.51 -1.19 -9.60
C GLN A 223 -29.74 -1.31 -10.49
N PHE A 224 -29.84 -0.53 -11.57
CA PHE A 224 -30.92 -0.64 -12.54
C PHE A 224 -30.97 -2.01 -13.22
N VAL A 225 -29.82 -2.54 -13.63
CA VAL A 225 -29.72 -3.87 -14.23
C VAL A 225 -30.13 -4.95 -13.22
N ARG A 226 -29.77 -4.80 -11.94
CA ARG A 226 -30.17 -5.75 -10.88
C ARG A 226 -31.67 -5.74 -10.58
N LEU A 227 -32.34 -4.60 -10.71
CA LEU A 227 -33.76 -4.43 -10.41
C LEU A 227 -34.69 -4.79 -11.58
N GLY A 228 -34.17 -5.37 -12.67
CA GLY A 228 -35.00 -5.81 -13.80
C GLY A 228 -35.15 -4.77 -14.94
N GLY A 229 -34.36 -3.70 -14.93
CA GLY A 229 -34.31 -2.74 -16.04
C GLY A 229 -35.43 -1.68 -16.03
N LEU A 230 -35.77 -1.17 -17.22
CA LEU A 230 -36.68 -0.02 -17.42
C LEU A 230 -38.06 -0.46 -17.97
N GLU A 231 -38.57 -1.60 -17.54
CA GLU A 231 -39.86 -2.08 -18.03
C GLU A 231 -41.01 -1.15 -17.59
N GLY A 232 -41.84 -0.73 -18.56
CA GLY A 232 -43.03 0.09 -18.30
C GLY A 232 -42.77 1.58 -17.98
N VAL A 233 -41.51 2.03 -17.90
CA VAL A 233 -41.12 3.42 -17.54
C VAL A 233 -41.64 4.44 -18.56
N PHE A 234 -41.74 4.05 -19.84
CA PHE A 234 -42.16 4.95 -20.93
C PHE A 234 -43.66 4.88 -21.28
N SER A 235 -44.50 4.30 -20.41
CA SER A 235 -45.93 4.16 -20.67
C SER A 235 -46.75 5.37 -20.16
N ASN A 236 -47.82 5.72 -20.87
CA ASN A 236 -48.84 6.71 -20.48
C ASN A 236 -48.32 8.12 -20.21
N PHE A 237 -47.82 8.81 -21.25
CA PHE A 237 -47.57 10.26 -21.21
C PHE A 237 -48.70 11.01 -21.91
N HIS A 238 -49.36 11.89 -21.16
CA HIS A 238 -50.21 12.93 -21.72
C HIS A 238 -49.45 14.24 -21.58
N VAL A 239 -48.90 14.74 -22.70
CA VAL A 239 -48.17 16.00 -22.74
C VAL A 239 -49.07 17.04 -23.36
N THR A 240 -49.25 18.15 -22.66
CA THR A 240 -50.02 19.29 -23.15
C THR A 240 -49.16 20.19 -24.03
N PHE A 241 -49.79 20.99 -24.89
CA PHE A 241 -49.08 21.87 -25.82
C PHE A 241 -48.19 22.91 -25.10
N TYR A 242 -48.67 23.48 -23.99
CA TYR A 242 -47.91 24.47 -23.22
C TYR A 242 -46.70 23.85 -22.50
N GLU A 243 -46.82 22.61 -21.99
CA GLU A 243 -45.66 21.88 -21.44
C GLU A 243 -44.60 21.61 -22.51
N MET A 244 -45.01 21.17 -23.70
CA MET A 244 -44.09 20.90 -24.80
C MET A 244 -43.37 22.15 -25.27
N THR A 245 -44.09 23.28 -25.42
CA THR A 245 -43.48 24.55 -25.82
C THR A 245 -42.51 25.07 -24.76
N LEU A 246 -42.82 24.95 -23.48
CA LEU A 246 -41.93 25.30 -22.38
C LEU A 246 -40.66 24.43 -22.37
N VAL A 247 -40.80 23.12 -22.53
CA VAL A 247 -39.63 22.23 -22.59
C VAL A 247 -38.78 22.54 -23.83
N ALA A 248 -39.40 22.83 -24.98
CA ALA A 248 -38.69 23.20 -26.19
C ALA A 248 -37.90 24.51 -26.02
N THR A 249 -38.45 25.53 -25.35
CA THR A 249 -37.72 26.78 -25.06
C THR A 249 -36.56 26.54 -24.11
N MET A 250 -36.72 25.72 -23.07
CA MET A 250 -35.64 25.33 -22.16
C MET A 250 -34.52 24.57 -22.90
N ILE A 251 -34.86 23.61 -23.77
CA ILE A 251 -33.88 22.87 -24.59
C ILE A 251 -33.13 23.84 -25.51
N GLY A 252 -33.84 24.77 -26.15
CA GLY A 252 -33.23 25.83 -26.97
C GLY A 252 -32.24 26.68 -26.17
N ALA A 253 -32.61 27.08 -24.95
CA ALA A 253 -31.74 27.82 -24.04
C ALA A 253 -30.51 27.00 -23.61
N ILE A 254 -30.66 25.70 -23.34
CA ILE A 254 -29.53 24.80 -23.05
C ILE A 254 -28.56 24.75 -24.23
N PHE A 255 -29.03 24.53 -25.46
CA PHE A 255 -28.17 24.51 -26.64
C PHE A 255 -27.48 25.84 -26.86
N LEU A 256 -28.19 26.96 -26.68
CA LEU A 256 -27.60 28.29 -26.77
C LEU A 256 -26.49 28.49 -25.73
N ALA A 257 -26.71 28.08 -24.47
CA ALA A 257 -25.73 28.15 -23.41
C ALA A 257 -24.48 27.30 -23.69
N LEU A 258 -24.64 26.11 -24.30
CA LEU A 258 -23.54 25.20 -24.62
C LEU A 258 -22.72 25.65 -25.83
N LEU A 259 -23.36 26.27 -26.82
CA LEU A 259 -22.74 26.64 -28.09
C LEU A 259 -22.19 28.07 -28.11
N THR A 260 -22.71 28.94 -27.24
CA THR A 260 -22.30 30.34 -27.22
C THR A 260 -20.84 30.52 -26.81
N LYS A 261 -20.20 31.54 -27.40
CA LYS A 261 -18.85 31.98 -27.03
C LYS A 261 -18.86 33.11 -26.01
N SER A 262 -20.04 33.68 -25.73
CA SER A 262 -20.21 34.81 -24.82
C SER A 262 -20.70 34.33 -23.45
N LYS A 263 -19.98 34.70 -22.39
CA LYS A 263 -20.37 34.36 -21.01
C LYS A 263 -21.71 34.98 -20.63
N ILE A 264 -21.95 36.22 -21.06
CA ILE A 264 -23.20 36.94 -20.79
C ILE A 264 -24.37 36.18 -21.42
N THR A 265 -24.23 35.76 -22.68
CA THR A 265 -25.26 34.97 -23.36
C THR A 265 -25.48 33.63 -22.67
N ALA A 266 -24.43 32.96 -22.17
CA ALA A 266 -24.58 31.72 -21.43
C ALA A 266 -25.36 31.92 -20.11
N VAL A 267 -25.04 32.98 -19.36
CA VAL A 267 -25.72 33.32 -18.11
C VAL A 267 -27.19 33.68 -18.35
N ILE A 268 -27.49 34.49 -19.38
CA ILE A 268 -28.88 34.83 -19.73
C ILE A 268 -29.65 33.58 -20.16
N SER A 269 -29.02 32.69 -20.94
CA SER A 269 -29.65 31.43 -21.35
C SER A 269 -29.93 30.52 -20.15
N LEU A 270 -29.03 30.49 -19.15
CA LEU A 270 -29.27 29.79 -17.89
C LEU A 270 -30.46 30.39 -17.13
N GLY A 271 -30.59 31.72 -17.13
CA GLY A 271 -31.76 32.44 -16.62
C GLY A 271 -33.07 31.94 -17.24
N VAL A 272 -33.13 31.82 -18.57
CA VAL A 272 -34.32 31.29 -19.27
C VAL A 272 -34.70 29.90 -18.78
N ILE A 273 -33.72 29.04 -18.47
CA ILE A 273 -33.96 27.72 -17.89
C ILE A 273 -34.59 27.86 -16.49
N GLY A 274 -34.07 28.73 -15.63
CA GLY A 274 -34.61 28.96 -14.28
C GLY A 274 -36.03 29.54 -14.29
N PHE A 275 -36.32 30.51 -15.17
CA PHE A 275 -37.69 31.02 -15.38
C PHE A 275 -38.62 29.93 -15.94
N GLY A 276 -38.10 29.02 -16.78
CA GLY A 276 -38.81 27.82 -17.22
C GLY A 276 -39.18 26.91 -16.06
N VAL A 277 -38.25 26.62 -15.15
CA VAL A 277 -38.50 25.82 -13.93
C VAL A 277 -39.54 26.50 -13.02
N ALA A 278 -39.46 27.81 -12.81
CA ALA A 278 -40.45 28.55 -12.04
C ALA A 278 -41.85 28.47 -12.68
N THR A 279 -41.93 28.51 -14.01
CA THR A 279 -43.19 28.34 -14.73
C THR A 279 -43.73 26.92 -14.59
N ILE A 280 -42.87 25.89 -14.58
CA ILE A 280 -43.26 24.51 -14.26
C ILE A 280 -43.88 24.45 -12.86
N PHE A 281 -43.30 25.11 -11.84
CA PHE A 281 -43.90 25.13 -10.51
C PHE A 281 -45.30 25.75 -10.49
N ILE A 282 -45.55 26.83 -11.24
CA ILE A 282 -46.91 27.40 -11.37
C ILE A 282 -47.86 26.39 -12.01
N LEU A 283 -47.45 25.76 -13.12
CA LEU A 283 -48.29 24.80 -13.84
C LEU A 283 -48.69 23.60 -12.97
N PHE A 284 -47.80 23.17 -12.06
CA PHE A 284 -48.06 22.06 -11.14
C PHE A 284 -48.55 22.50 -9.74
N GLY A 285 -49.03 23.73 -9.59
CA GLY A 285 -49.74 24.18 -8.38
C GLY A 285 -48.83 24.52 -7.19
N ALA A 286 -47.58 24.88 -7.44
CA ALA A 286 -46.58 25.26 -6.43
C ALA A 286 -46.22 26.75 -6.51
N PRO A 287 -47.14 27.69 -6.18
CA PRO A 287 -46.92 29.13 -6.34
C PRO A 287 -45.81 29.69 -5.45
N ASP A 288 -45.67 29.22 -4.21
CA ASP A 288 -44.63 29.69 -3.29
C ASP A 288 -43.22 29.32 -3.79
N LEU A 289 -43.07 28.11 -4.34
CA LEU A 289 -41.82 27.68 -4.99
C LEU A 289 -41.54 28.50 -6.25
N ALA A 290 -42.56 28.88 -7.01
CA ALA A 290 -42.38 29.70 -8.20
C ALA A 290 -41.91 31.12 -7.87
N ILE A 291 -42.53 31.79 -6.90
CA ILE A 291 -42.15 33.15 -6.49
C ILE A 291 -40.71 33.18 -5.99
N THR A 292 -40.34 32.21 -5.14
CA THR A 292 -38.97 32.09 -4.62
C THR A 292 -37.98 31.78 -5.74
N GLN A 293 -38.31 30.87 -6.67
CA GLN A 293 -37.47 30.55 -7.82
C GLN A 293 -37.26 31.77 -8.72
N PHE A 294 -38.29 32.57 -9.03
CA PHE A 294 -38.13 33.79 -9.83
C PHE A 294 -37.20 34.81 -9.14
N LEU A 295 -37.37 34.99 -7.82
CA LEU A 295 -36.56 35.93 -7.05
C LEU A 295 -35.10 35.48 -7.04
N ILE A 296 -34.84 34.21 -6.71
CA ILE A 296 -33.49 33.64 -6.65
C ILE A 296 -32.85 33.66 -8.03
N GLU A 297 -33.57 33.27 -9.10
CA GLU A 297 -33.04 33.29 -10.46
C GLU A 297 -32.65 34.70 -10.91
N THR A 298 -33.48 35.70 -10.58
CA THR A 298 -33.16 37.10 -10.88
C THR A 298 -31.89 37.54 -10.13
N LEU A 299 -31.78 37.20 -8.85
CA LEU A 299 -30.60 37.52 -8.03
C LEU A 299 -29.35 36.82 -8.57
N THR A 300 -29.42 35.53 -8.87
CA THR A 300 -28.27 34.74 -9.34
C THR A 300 -27.79 35.24 -10.69
N VAL A 301 -28.69 35.52 -11.64
CA VAL A 301 -28.33 36.10 -12.94
C VAL A 301 -27.62 37.44 -12.76
N ILE A 302 -28.13 38.34 -11.91
CA ILE A 302 -27.49 39.62 -11.62
C ILE A 302 -26.09 39.41 -11.02
N LEU A 303 -25.97 38.58 -9.98
CA LEU A 303 -24.70 38.29 -9.31
C LEU A 303 -23.68 37.66 -10.27
N PHE A 304 -24.10 36.67 -11.07
CA PHE A 304 -23.24 36.04 -12.07
C PHE A 304 -22.79 37.05 -13.12
N LEU A 305 -23.66 37.92 -13.62
CA LEU A 305 -23.29 38.95 -14.59
C LEU A 305 -22.26 39.92 -14.01
N LEU A 306 -22.44 40.36 -12.76
CA LEU A 306 -21.48 41.23 -12.06
C LEU A 306 -20.08 40.58 -11.95
N VAL A 307 -20.02 39.29 -11.62
CA VAL A 307 -18.74 38.56 -11.51
C VAL A 307 -18.13 38.30 -12.89
N VAL A 308 -18.94 37.80 -13.82
CA VAL A 308 -18.51 37.40 -15.17
C VAL A 308 -17.98 38.57 -15.99
N TYR A 309 -18.54 39.76 -15.81
CA TYR A 309 -18.08 40.99 -16.46
C TYR A 309 -16.60 41.29 -16.20
N HIS A 310 -16.09 40.91 -15.03
CA HIS A 310 -14.70 41.16 -14.62
C HIS A 310 -13.71 40.05 -15.05
N LEU A 311 -14.18 38.96 -15.67
CA LEU A 311 -13.35 37.81 -16.01
C LEU A 311 -12.87 37.83 -17.48
N PRO A 312 -11.60 37.46 -17.77
CA PRO A 312 -11.06 37.44 -19.13
C PRO A 312 -11.81 36.47 -20.04
N THR A 313 -11.85 36.73 -21.36
CA THR A 313 -12.60 35.91 -22.33
C THR A 313 -12.19 34.43 -22.31
N PHE A 314 -13.10 33.52 -22.71
CA PHE A 314 -12.84 32.08 -22.69
C PHE A 314 -11.60 31.72 -23.52
N SER A 315 -10.62 31.06 -22.90
CA SER A 315 -9.49 30.46 -23.60
C SER A 315 -9.87 29.08 -24.15
N LYS A 316 -9.60 28.84 -25.43
CA LYS A 316 -9.85 27.54 -26.08
C LYS A 316 -8.70 26.57 -25.77
N MET A 317 -8.72 25.93 -24.60
CA MET A 317 -7.67 24.99 -24.20
C MET A 317 -8.07 23.49 -24.31
N SER A 318 -9.32 23.16 -24.68
CA SER A 318 -9.76 21.75 -24.67
C SER A 318 -9.59 21.04 -26.02
N LEU A 319 -8.84 19.93 -26.00
CA LEU A 319 -8.73 18.96 -27.09
C LEU A 319 -10.10 18.38 -27.48
N ARG A 320 -10.27 18.00 -28.76
CA ARG A 320 -11.53 17.39 -29.27
C ARG A 320 -11.88 16.10 -28.53
N VAL A 321 -10.90 15.23 -28.30
CA VAL A 321 -11.08 13.95 -27.57
C VAL A 321 -11.62 14.19 -26.17
N SER A 322 -11.07 15.20 -25.47
CA SER A 322 -11.52 15.54 -24.12
C SER A 322 -12.96 16.06 -24.10
N ARG A 323 -13.39 16.80 -25.14
CA ARG A 323 -14.78 17.26 -25.26
C ARG A 323 -15.74 16.11 -25.56
N PHE A 324 -15.33 15.17 -26.42
CA PHE A 324 -16.13 13.99 -26.71
C PHE A 324 -16.33 13.10 -25.49
N ARG A 325 -15.25 12.84 -24.72
CA ARG A 325 -15.35 12.12 -23.45
C ARG A 325 -16.32 12.80 -22.49
N ASP A 326 -16.16 14.10 -22.28
CA ASP A 326 -17.01 14.85 -21.36
C ASP A 326 -18.47 14.87 -21.82
N PHE A 327 -18.72 14.94 -23.14
CA PHE A 327 -20.05 14.79 -23.72
C PHE A 327 -20.64 13.40 -23.39
N VAL A 328 -19.92 12.31 -23.66
CA VAL A 328 -20.38 10.95 -23.36
C VAL A 328 -20.74 10.78 -21.89
N ILE A 329 -19.90 11.28 -20.97
CA ILE A 329 -20.13 11.20 -19.53
C ILE A 329 -21.34 12.05 -19.11
N SER A 330 -21.46 13.28 -19.62
CA SER A 330 -22.59 14.16 -19.32
C SER A 330 -23.92 13.62 -19.86
N ALA A 331 -23.90 13.03 -21.05
CA ALA A 331 -25.07 12.40 -21.66
C ALA A 331 -25.46 11.14 -20.89
N SER A 332 -24.51 10.30 -20.49
CA SER A 332 -24.81 9.08 -19.73
C SER A 332 -25.47 9.41 -18.40
N ILE A 333 -24.93 10.36 -17.62
CA ILE A 333 -25.57 10.76 -16.36
C ILE A 333 -26.94 11.40 -16.58
N GLY A 334 -27.11 12.24 -17.62
CA GLY A 334 -28.41 12.84 -17.93
C GLY A 334 -29.48 11.80 -18.24
N VAL A 335 -29.15 10.82 -19.10
CA VAL A 335 -30.05 9.70 -19.45
C VAL A 335 -30.40 8.87 -18.22
N ILE A 336 -29.41 8.56 -17.38
CA ILE A 336 -29.63 7.76 -16.17
C ILE A 336 -30.48 8.50 -15.15
N MET A 337 -30.22 9.79 -14.91
CA MET A 337 -31.03 10.61 -14.01
C MET A 337 -32.47 10.73 -14.52
N THR A 338 -32.65 10.84 -15.84
CA THR A 338 -33.98 10.84 -16.46
C THR A 338 -34.68 9.51 -16.20
N ALA A 339 -33.98 8.39 -16.43
CA ALA A 339 -34.51 7.06 -16.17
C ALA A 339 -34.86 6.84 -14.69
N LEU A 340 -34.04 7.37 -13.76
CA LEU A 340 -34.27 7.36 -12.32
C LEU A 340 -35.53 8.14 -11.94
N VAL A 341 -35.67 9.38 -12.41
CA VAL A 341 -36.87 10.17 -12.13
C VAL A 341 -38.13 9.53 -12.72
N LEU A 342 -38.03 8.91 -13.90
CA LEU A 342 -39.19 8.21 -14.48
C LEU A 342 -39.52 6.91 -13.73
N SER A 343 -38.52 6.20 -13.18
CA SER A 343 -38.76 4.95 -12.45
C SER A 343 -39.45 5.17 -11.09
N THR A 344 -39.31 6.35 -10.47
CA THR A 344 -40.01 6.65 -9.19
C THR A 344 -41.53 6.61 -9.32
N ARG A 345 -42.10 6.74 -10.54
CA ARG A 345 -43.55 6.64 -10.76
C ARG A 345 -44.13 5.27 -10.39
N GLN A 346 -43.31 4.21 -10.46
CA GLN A 346 -43.74 2.84 -10.20
C GLN A 346 -43.60 2.44 -8.73
N ILE A 347 -43.03 3.31 -7.89
CA ILE A 347 -42.67 3.01 -6.51
C ILE A 347 -43.64 3.74 -5.57
N GLN A 348 -44.65 3.03 -5.07
CA GLN A 348 -45.47 3.46 -3.93
C GLN A 348 -45.21 2.52 -2.76
N ILE A 349 -44.36 2.93 -1.82
CA ILE A 349 -43.93 2.09 -0.69
C ILE A 349 -44.83 2.28 0.54
N ALA A 350 -45.53 3.42 0.68
CA ALA A 350 -46.36 3.70 1.85
C ALA A 350 -47.46 4.74 1.57
N GLU A 351 -48.38 4.87 2.53
CA GLU A 351 -49.40 5.91 2.58
C GLU A 351 -48.78 7.32 2.62
N LYS A 352 -49.41 8.27 1.92
CA LYS A 352 -48.84 9.62 1.75
C LYS A 352 -49.05 10.45 3.02
N ILE A 353 -47.97 10.98 3.59
CA ILE A 353 -48.01 11.91 4.74
C ILE A 353 -48.77 13.23 4.40
N SER A 354 -49.03 13.49 3.12
CA SER A 354 -49.81 14.65 2.68
C SER A 354 -51.24 14.70 3.27
N THR A 355 -51.85 13.55 3.59
CA THR A 355 -53.19 13.52 4.23
C THR A 355 -53.13 14.15 5.62
N PHE A 356 -52.14 13.76 6.43
CA PHE A 356 -51.91 14.34 7.75
C PHE A 356 -51.78 15.87 7.69
N TYR A 357 -50.97 16.41 6.79
CA TYR A 357 -50.81 17.86 6.67
C TYR A 357 -52.09 18.57 6.21
N ASN A 358 -52.81 17.99 5.23
CA ASN A 358 -54.08 18.57 4.77
C ASN A 358 -55.13 18.66 5.89
N GLU A 359 -55.21 17.64 6.75
CA GLU A 359 -56.18 17.58 7.85
C GLU A 359 -55.76 18.48 9.04
N ASN A 360 -54.47 18.56 9.35
CA ASN A 360 -53.99 19.16 10.59
C ASN A 360 -53.43 20.59 10.46
N CYS A 361 -53.14 21.10 9.25
CA CYS A 361 -52.58 22.45 9.07
C CYS A 361 -53.49 23.57 9.61
N ALA A 362 -54.80 23.49 9.34
CA ALA A 362 -55.74 24.50 9.80
C ALA A 362 -56.09 24.33 11.29
N GLU A 363 -56.21 23.08 11.76
CA GLU A 363 -56.63 22.76 13.11
C GLU A 363 -55.51 22.96 14.14
N LEU A 364 -54.33 22.38 13.91
CA LEU A 364 -53.22 22.40 14.87
C LEU A 364 -52.34 23.65 14.75
N ALA A 365 -52.08 24.10 13.53
CA ALA A 365 -51.13 25.19 13.25
C ALA A 365 -51.80 26.50 12.82
N HIS A 366 -53.14 26.52 12.79
CA HIS A 366 -53.95 27.71 12.49
C HIS A 366 -53.60 28.43 11.17
N GLY A 367 -53.10 27.70 10.17
CA GLY A 367 -52.66 28.26 8.90
C GLY A 367 -53.32 27.59 7.68
N GLN A 368 -53.71 28.41 6.71
CA GLN A 368 -54.34 27.94 5.46
C GLN A 368 -53.33 27.62 4.35
N ASN A 369 -52.16 28.29 4.35
CA ASN A 369 -51.09 27.96 3.42
C ASN A 369 -50.28 26.77 3.98
N ILE A 370 -50.61 25.58 3.49
CA ILE A 370 -50.00 24.31 3.90
C ILE A 370 -48.47 24.34 3.73
N VAL A 371 -47.95 24.91 2.64
CA VAL A 371 -46.50 24.97 2.39
C VAL A 371 -45.82 25.82 3.46
N ASN A 372 -46.32 27.03 3.70
CA ASN A 372 -45.78 27.91 4.73
C ASN A 372 -45.89 27.31 6.14
N VAL A 373 -47.01 26.65 6.45
CA VAL A 373 -47.21 25.97 7.74
C VAL A 373 -46.21 24.83 7.93
N ILE A 374 -45.96 24.01 6.89
CA ILE A 374 -44.95 22.96 6.96
C ILE A 374 -43.57 23.57 7.23
N LEU A 375 -43.22 24.66 6.55
CA LEU A 375 -41.90 25.28 6.68
C LEU A 375 -41.68 25.95 8.03
N VAL A 376 -42.68 26.60 8.61
CA VAL A 376 -42.51 27.46 9.80
C VAL A 376 -42.98 26.79 11.10
N ASP A 377 -43.81 25.75 11.03
CA ASP A 377 -44.36 25.06 12.19
C ASP A 377 -43.93 23.58 12.23
N PHE A 378 -44.52 22.71 11.41
CA PHE A 378 -44.27 21.26 11.48
C PHE A 378 -42.81 20.86 11.23
N ARG A 379 -42.11 21.58 10.33
CA ARG A 379 -40.69 21.35 10.00
C ARG A 379 -39.85 22.62 10.18
N ALA A 380 -40.20 23.45 11.16
CA ALA A 380 -39.50 24.68 11.52
C ALA A 380 -37.99 24.51 11.75
N PHE A 381 -37.56 23.32 12.16
CA PHE A 381 -36.15 23.04 12.40
C PHE A 381 -35.32 23.04 11.10
N ASP A 382 -35.91 22.61 9.98
CA ASP A 382 -35.23 22.60 8.68
C ASP A 382 -35.04 24.04 8.17
N THR A 383 -36.06 24.89 8.29
CA THR A 383 -35.97 26.33 7.94
C THR A 383 -35.00 27.09 8.83
N MET A 384 -34.94 26.78 10.13
CA MET A 384 -33.89 27.32 11.00
C MET A 384 -32.49 26.94 10.49
N GLY A 385 -32.32 25.69 10.03
CA GLY A 385 -31.09 25.21 9.40
C GLY A 385 -30.74 25.99 8.13
N GLU A 386 -31.70 26.16 7.22
CA GLU A 386 -31.52 26.93 5.97
C GLU A 386 -31.14 28.39 6.23
N ILE A 387 -31.83 29.08 7.14
CA ILE A 387 -31.52 30.46 7.55
C ILE A 387 -30.09 30.54 8.10
N THR A 388 -29.68 29.54 8.88
CA THR A 388 -28.32 29.45 9.43
C THR A 388 -27.29 29.31 8.31
N VAL A 389 -27.53 28.45 7.31
CA VAL A 389 -26.65 28.27 6.15
C VAL A 389 -26.51 29.56 5.35
N ILE A 390 -27.62 30.25 5.06
CA ILE A 390 -27.61 31.53 4.32
C ILE A 390 -26.85 32.59 5.12
N SER A 391 -27.07 32.66 6.43
CA SER A 391 -26.38 33.60 7.32
C SER A 391 -24.86 33.37 7.31
N ILE A 392 -24.44 32.11 7.43
CA ILE A 392 -23.01 31.74 7.38
C ILE A 392 -22.42 32.04 6.00
N ALA A 393 -23.14 31.74 4.91
CA ALA A 393 -22.70 32.07 3.56
C ALA A 393 -22.51 33.58 3.37
N ALA A 394 -23.46 34.40 3.85
CA ALA A 394 -23.38 35.86 3.80
C ALA A 394 -22.17 36.40 4.60
N ILE A 395 -21.97 35.88 5.83
CA ILE A 395 -20.79 36.23 6.66
C ILE A 395 -19.50 35.80 5.96
N GLY A 396 -19.45 34.62 5.35
CA GLY A 396 -18.30 34.10 4.61
C GLY A 396 -17.95 34.95 3.39
N VAL A 397 -18.94 35.37 2.60
CA VAL A 397 -18.75 36.30 1.47
C VAL A 397 -18.25 37.65 1.98
N PHE A 398 -18.84 38.20 3.04
CA PHE A 398 -18.39 39.44 3.65
C PHE A 398 -16.93 39.35 4.13
N ALA A 399 -16.57 38.25 4.79
CA ALA A 399 -15.21 37.99 5.23
C ALA A 399 -14.24 37.92 4.04
N LEU A 400 -14.55 37.18 2.97
CA LEU A 400 -13.72 37.10 1.77
C LEU A 400 -13.52 38.46 1.08
N LEU A 401 -14.54 39.31 1.05
CA LEU A 401 -14.44 40.64 0.44
C LEU A 401 -13.65 41.64 1.30
N LYS A 402 -13.72 41.53 2.64
CA LYS A 402 -13.04 42.44 3.57
C LYS A 402 -11.62 41.98 3.93
N PHE A 403 -11.38 40.68 3.95
CA PHE A 403 -10.11 40.09 4.36
C PHE A 403 -9.08 40.23 3.23
N LYS A 404 -8.42 41.39 3.18
CA LYS A 404 -7.23 41.61 2.35
C LYS A 404 -6.00 41.15 3.12
N THR A 405 -5.54 39.93 2.89
CA THR A 405 -4.14 39.59 3.18
C THR A 405 -3.27 40.38 2.22
N GLY A 406 -2.63 41.42 2.74
CA GLY A 406 -1.70 42.23 1.97
C GLY A 406 -0.55 41.39 1.46
N ILE A 407 -0.66 40.88 0.23
CA ILE A 407 0.52 40.72 -0.63
C ILE A 407 0.77 42.12 -1.18
N ARG A 408 1.47 42.95 -0.39
CA ARG A 408 2.30 44.02 -0.96
C ARG A 408 3.27 43.29 -1.90
N GLY A 409 3.08 43.49 -3.19
CA GLY A 409 4.01 43.00 -4.20
C GLY A 409 5.42 43.46 -3.87
N ASN A 410 6.35 42.51 -3.93
CA ASN A 410 7.70 42.79 -4.42
C ASN A 410 7.69 42.51 -5.93
#